data_AF-A0A1Y2FAN5-F1
#
_entry.id   AF-A0A1Y2FAN5-F1
#
_cell.length_a   1.000
_cell.length_b   1.000
_cell.length_c   1.000
_cell.angle_alpha   90.00
_cell.angle_beta   90.00
_cell.angle_gamma   90.00
#
_symmetry.space_group_name_H-M   'P 1'
#
loop_
_entity.id
_entity.type
_entity.pdbx_description
1 polymer ?
#
loop_
_entity_poly.entity_id
_entity_poly.type
_entity_poly.pdbx_seq_one_letter_code
_entity_poly.pdbx_strand_id
1 'polypeptide(L)'
;MLCSLFTSLLGLTTVFANQVLVYRDPENGNIAQGTVGYGYKQISATYTADSTRTAITFLTRHDPAFFYYDDFVFTVQNSSVNLLQNPGFESGLAPWVLVGQQGLSAAARVQSDRPHTGSFELKDGAVGGIDGVSQIVNTIVGTTYAFSFFVAADAGTFALSQVIISSLAPPTIMRSPLSDPSNPANLTVTGSAPGGQVITIYINDVQVATTTTGVANSYTASLDLSSYNGVLSITATTTAGGITSDRSSPLLVQYPPPPLRSITGVLTGRTLTDIFIAGTTDIGTDRPLTYIFTENGNQVFTGTTLVTAAGRYAFSRSSTNAGSVTISGTDVAGNAVQTTVSYNAVNAKCNRDNCLRGLFGSNAANNQANYNACFTALPTITISAGSTITGAAALPTNAGVCDGQGADKRQSRYISACACMGVVPTTTTIALA
;
A
#
# COMPACT_ATOMS: atom_id res chain seq x y z
N MET A 1 16.45 29.76 17.42
CA MET A 1 15.82 29.56 16.09
C MET A 1 16.76 28.94 15.04
N LEU A 2 18.08 28.76 15.32
CA LEU A 2 18.98 27.90 14.52
C LEU A 2 18.85 26.38 14.82
N CYS A 3 17.86 26.00 15.64
CA CYS A 3 17.74 24.69 16.29
C CYS A 3 17.23 23.57 15.35
N SER A 4 16.63 23.90 14.20
CA SER A 4 15.99 22.94 13.28
C SER A 4 16.62 22.86 11.88
N LEU A 5 17.63 23.69 11.57
CA LEU A 5 18.24 23.76 10.23
C LEU A 5 19.55 22.96 10.08
N PHE A 6 20.15 22.46 11.15
CA PHE A 6 21.50 21.87 11.10
C PHE A 6 21.51 20.35 11.06
N THR A 7 20.54 19.69 11.67
CA THR A 7 20.35 18.25 11.49
C THR A 7 19.85 17.90 10.08
N SER A 8 19.26 18.86 9.36
CA SER A 8 18.93 18.73 7.93
C SER A 8 20.12 18.96 7.00
N LEU A 9 21.19 19.65 7.44
CA LEU A 9 22.34 19.99 6.59
C LEU A 9 23.27 18.79 6.33
N LEU A 10 23.25 17.78 7.22
CA LEU A 10 23.92 16.49 7.04
C LEU A 10 22.95 15.37 6.61
N GLY A 11 21.67 15.69 6.39
CA GLY A 11 20.60 14.72 6.25
C GLY A 11 20.26 13.96 7.54
N LEU A 12 21.12 13.94 8.56
CA LEU A 12 21.02 13.00 9.67
C LEU A 12 19.70 12.98 10.45
N THR A 13 18.93 14.06 10.64
CA THR A 13 17.62 13.93 11.36
C THR A 13 16.59 13.07 10.64
N THR A 14 16.74 12.88 9.34
CA THR A 14 15.78 12.12 8.54
C THR A 14 16.33 10.77 8.13
N VAL A 15 17.48 10.34 8.67
CA VAL A 15 18.23 9.20 8.15
C VAL A 15 17.87 7.86 8.81
N PHE A 16 17.38 7.84 10.05
CA PHE A 16 17.11 6.58 10.76
C PHE A 16 15.78 6.62 11.49
N ALA A 17 15.07 5.48 11.50
CA ALA A 17 13.69 5.39 12.01
C ALA A 17 13.60 5.74 13.51
N ASN A 18 14.65 5.42 14.27
CA ASN A 18 14.87 5.88 15.64
C ASN A 18 16.33 6.29 15.84
N GLN A 19 16.51 7.48 16.42
CA GLN A 19 17.80 8.00 16.85
C GLN A 19 17.74 8.35 18.32
N VAL A 20 18.76 7.93 19.06
CA VAL A 20 18.98 8.39 20.42
C VAL A 20 20.19 9.31 20.41
N LEU A 21 19.95 10.61 20.62
CA LEU A 21 20.99 11.59 20.88
C LEU A 21 21.51 11.37 22.31
N VAL A 22 22.69 10.77 22.43
CA VAL A 22 23.31 10.47 23.72
C VAL A 22 23.98 11.70 24.32
N TYR A 23 24.63 12.49 23.47
CA TYR A 23 25.43 13.63 23.88
C TYR A 23 25.32 14.76 22.87
N ARG A 24 25.13 15.98 23.36
CA ARG A 24 25.26 17.21 22.59
C ARG A 24 25.80 18.36 23.43
N ASP A 25 26.85 18.99 22.92
CA ASP A 25 27.37 20.25 23.44
C ASP A 25 26.87 21.43 22.57
N PRO A 26 26.53 22.60 23.14
CA PRO A 26 26.48 22.97 24.56
C PRO A 26 25.16 22.63 25.28
N GLU A 27 24.18 22.00 24.62
CA GLU A 27 22.82 21.82 25.15
C GLU A 27 22.75 21.07 26.48
N ASN A 28 23.65 20.10 26.71
CA ASN A 28 23.68 19.34 27.95
C ASN A 28 24.40 20.05 29.11
N GLY A 29 24.90 21.28 28.90
CA GLY A 29 25.62 22.07 29.92
C GLY A 29 26.86 21.38 30.50
N ASN A 30 27.29 20.29 29.88
CA ASN A 30 28.27 19.36 30.43
C ASN A 30 29.70 19.83 30.20
N ILE A 31 29.91 20.70 29.21
CA ILE A 31 31.14 21.43 28.93
C ILE A 31 30.75 22.92 28.80
N ALA A 32 30.77 23.67 29.91
CA ALA A 32 30.35 25.07 29.90
C ALA A 32 31.29 25.92 29.03
N GLN A 33 30.80 26.60 27.99
CA GLN A 33 31.59 27.51 27.16
C GLN A 33 32.44 28.48 28.00
N GLY A 34 33.74 28.60 27.68
CA GLY A 34 34.58 29.72 28.11
C GLY A 34 35.57 29.48 29.26
N THR A 35 35.84 28.25 29.68
CA THR A 35 36.94 27.96 30.64
C THR A 35 37.93 26.95 30.03
N VAL A 36 39.22 27.11 30.30
CA VAL A 36 40.31 26.42 29.61
C VAL A 36 40.36 24.91 29.96
N GLY A 37 40.40 24.04 28.94
CA GLY A 37 40.88 22.64 28.99
C GLY A 37 40.12 21.68 29.91
N TYR A 38 39.18 20.90 29.37
CA TYR A 38 38.40 19.96 30.19
C TYR A 38 39.07 18.61 30.25
N GLY A 39 39.24 18.08 31.47
CA GLY A 39 39.58 16.66 31.69
C GLY A 39 38.47 15.74 31.16
N TYR A 40 38.79 14.47 31.01
CA TYR A 40 37.83 13.48 30.56
C TYR A 40 36.61 13.41 31.48
N LYS A 41 35.44 13.35 30.86
CA LYS A 41 34.16 13.10 31.52
C LYS A 41 33.48 11.90 30.87
N GLN A 42 33.00 10.99 31.71
CA GLN A 42 32.20 9.87 31.23
C GLN A 42 30.79 10.35 30.89
N ILE A 43 30.31 9.96 29.71
CA ILE A 43 28.93 10.08 29.28
C ILE A 43 28.35 8.69 29.21
N SER A 44 27.09 8.52 29.63
CA SER A 44 26.39 7.24 29.55
C SER A 44 24.92 7.40 29.16
N ALA A 45 24.38 6.37 28.51
CA ALA A 45 22.98 6.26 28.13
C ALA A 45 22.54 4.79 28.07
N THR A 46 21.24 4.59 27.94
CA THR A 46 20.64 3.30 27.61
C THR A 46 19.94 3.38 26.25
N TYR A 47 19.95 2.29 25.51
CA TYR A 47 19.32 2.19 24.19
C TYR A 47 18.62 0.84 24.05
N THR A 48 17.33 0.84 23.73
CA THR A 48 16.60 -0.39 23.39
C THR A 48 16.58 -0.54 21.87
N ALA A 49 17.16 -1.63 21.37
CA ALA A 49 17.26 -1.86 19.94
C ALA A 49 15.90 -2.17 19.32
N ASP A 50 15.62 -1.56 18.17
CA ASP A 50 14.45 -1.72 17.32
C ASP A 50 14.83 -2.30 15.94
N SER A 51 16.12 -2.48 15.69
CA SER A 51 16.69 -3.15 14.52
C SER A 51 17.70 -4.22 14.94
N THR A 52 18.03 -5.13 14.02
CA THR A 52 19.10 -6.13 14.16
C THR A 52 20.50 -5.55 14.02
N ARG A 53 20.61 -4.29 13.56
CA ARG A 53 21.87 -3.57 13.45
C ARG A 53 21.70 -2.13 13.92
N THR A 54 22.72 -1.64 14.61
CA THR A 54 22.76 -0.30 15.17
C THR A 54 24.07 0.37 14.77
N ALA A 55 23.98 1.61 14.28
CA ALA A 55 25.15 2.44 14.04
C ALA A 55 25.42 3.32 15.26
N ILE A 56 26.65 3.31 15.75
CA ILE A 56 27.15 4.26 16.74
C ILE A 56 27.98 5.28 15.99
N THR A 57 27.51 6.51 15.94
CA THR A 57 28.10 7.56 15.12
C THR A 57 28.46 8.78 15.96
N PHE A 58 29.64 9.30 15.69
CA PHE A 58 30.23 10.49 16.30
C PHE A 58 30.32 11.55 15.22
N LEU A 59 29.82 12.73 15.53
CA LEU A 59 29.90 13.88 14.63
C LEU A 59 30.40 15.08 15.41
N THR A 60 31.46 15.69 14.89
CA THR A 60 32.14 16.77 15.58
C THR A 60 32.44 17.93 14.65
N ARG A 61 32.45 19.12 15.24
CA ARG A 61 33.03 20.33 14.67
C ARG A 61 33.59 21.12 15.83
N HIS A 62 34.87 21.42 15.76
CA HIS A 62 35.50 22.27 16.73
C HIS A 62 36.56 23.11 16.01
N ASP A 63 36.36 24.42 15.94
CA ASP A 63 37.19 25.30 15.12
C ASP A 63 37.73 26.45 15.99
N PRO A 64 39.06 26.58 16.22
CA PRO A 64 40.19 25.81 15.69
C PRO A 64 40.75 24.78 16.71
N ALA A 65 39.92 24.03 17.42
CA ALA A 65 40.34 23.17 18.54
C ALA A 65 39.76 21.76 18.42
N PHE A 66 40.00 20.86 19.40
CA PHE A 66 39.63 19.45 19.25
C PHE A 66 38.80 18.90 20.42
N PHE A 67 37.98 17.92 20.09
CA PHE A 67 37.45 16.92 21.01
C PHE A 67 38.35 15.68 21.02
N TYR A 68 38.38 15.02 22.17
CA TYR A 68 39.09 13.76 22.39
C TYR A 68 38.09 12.74 22.93
N TYR A 69 38.02 11.58 22.29
CA TYR A 69 37.12 10.50 22.69
C TYR A 69 37.90 9.22 22.93
N ASP A 70 37.50 8.51 23.97
CA ASP A 70 38.16 7.28 24.38
C ASP A 70 37.19 6.37 25.14
N ASP A 71 37.61 5.12 25.33
CA ASP A 71 36.96 4.11 26.18
C ASP A 71 35.47 3.90 25.88
N PHE A 72 35.17 3.65 24.61
CA PHE A 72 33.81 3.35 24.18
C PHE A 72 33.31 2.03 24.76
N VAL A 73 32.09 2.00 25.27
CA VAL A 73 31.44 0.78 25.76
C VAL A 73 30.05 0.70 25.17
N PHE A 74 29.75 -0.40 24.50
CA PHE A 74 28.39 -0.74 24.08
C PHE A 74 28.13 -2.20 24.42
N THR A 75 27.36 -2.46 25.47
CA THR A 75 27.11 -3.82 25.98
C THR A 75 25.62 -4.07 26.08
N VAL A 76 25.20 -5.35 26.01
CA VAL A 76 23.86 -5.72 26.51
C VAL A 76 23.80 -5.30 27.98
N GLN A 77 22.67 -4.76 28.43
CA GLN A 77 22.55 -4.28 29.81
C GLN A 77 22.92 -5.40 30.81
N ASN A 78 23.80 -5.07 31.77
CA ASN A 78 24.39 -6.00 32.74
C ASN A 78 25.39 -7.03 32.18
N SER A 79 25.86 -6.86 30.93
CA SER A 79 26.97 -7.61 30.36
C SER A 79 28.27 -6.82 30.44
N SER A 80 29.40 -7.52 30.55
CA SER A 80 30.76 -6.98 30.44
C SER A 80 31.35 -7.10 29.04
N VAL A 81 30.65 -7.77 28.10
CA VAL A 81 31.14 -7.97 26.74
C VAL A 81 30.83 -6.73 25.90
N ASN A 82 31.88 -6.00 25.53
CA ASN A 82 31.77 -4.87 24.62
C ASN A 82 31.56 -5.35 23.18
N LEU A 83 30.52 -4.84 22.53
CA LEU A 83 30.17 -5.16 21.15
C LEU A 83 30.91 -4.30 20.15
N LEU A 84 31.47 -3.17 20.59
CA LEU A 84 32.36 -2.35 19.77
C LEU A 84 33.74 -3.00 19.68
N GLN A 85 34.26 -3.05 18.46
CA GLN A 85 35.62 -3.45 18.18
C GLN A 85 36.53 -2.23 18.25
N ASN A 86 37.73 -2.41 18.80
CA ASN A 86 38.72 -1.35 19.04
C ASN A 86 38.12 -0.08 19.72
N PRO A 87 37.47 -0.24 20.88
CA PRO A 87 36.75 0.85 21.54
C PRO A 87 37.63 1.98 22.11
N GLY A 88 38.92 1.72 22.34
CA GLY A 88 39.90 2.73 22.78
C GLY A 88 40.92 3.10 21.70
N PHE A 89 40.67 2.75 20.43
CA PHE A 89 41.55 3.07 19.29
C PHE A 89 43.00 2.55 19.38
N GLU A 90 43.30 1.64 20.29
CA GLU A 90 44.61 1.02 20.49
C GLU A 90 45.17 0.30 19.25
N SER A 91 44.30 -0.05 18.29
CA SER A 91 44.68 -0.64 17.00
C SER A 91 44.56 0.33 15.82
N GLY A 92 44.63 1.64 16.07
CA GLY A 92 44.42 2.70 15.08
C GLY A 92 42.93 2.95 14.83
N LEU A 93 42.59 3.49 13.65
CA LEU A 93 41.21 3.87 13.35
C LEU A 93 40.30 2.66 13.04
N ALA A 94 40.81 1.62 12.38
CA ALA A 94 40.00 0.48 12.01
C ALA A 94 39.49 -0.28 13.27
N PRO A 95 38.23 -0.76 13.29
CA PRO A 95 37.28 -0.84 12.19
C PRO A 95 36.31 0.35 12.11
N TRP A 96 36.59 1.47 12.78
CA TRP A 96 35.82 2.68 12.65
C TRP A 96 35.96 3.26 11.23
N VAL A 97 34.85 3.74 10.69
CA VAL A 97 34.81 4.32 9.34
C VAL A 97 34.57 5.82 9.47
N LEU A 98 35.35 6.61 8.72
CA LEU A 98 35.17 8.07 8.65
C LEU A 98 33.82 8.40 7.99
N VAL A 99 33.11 9.37 8.56
CA VAL A 99 31.88 9.94 8.00
C VAL A 99 32.03 11.45 7.83
N GLY A 100 31.35 12.04 6.84
CA GLY A 100 31.28 13.50 6.69
C GLY A 100 32.52 14.22 6.12
N GLN A 101 33.53 13.51 5.60
CA GLN A 101 34.85 14.03 5.24
C GLN A 101 34.94 15.06 4.08
N GLN A 102 33.85 15.48 3.45
CA GLN A 102 33.92 16.22 2.19
C GLN A 102 34.38 17.67 2.36
N GLY A 103 35.59 17.98 1.86
CA GLY A 103 36.12 19.34 1.78
C GLY A 103 36.66 19.90 3.09
N LEU A 104 36.97 19.04 4.06
CA LEU A 104 37.35 19.42 5.41
C LEU A 104 38.85 19.28 5.66
N SER A 105 39.39 20.14 6.51
CA SER A 105 40.73 19.99 7.08
C SER A 105 40.65 19.57 8.54
N ALA A 106 41.65 18.81 9.01
CA ALA A 106 41.76 18.31 10.39
C ALA A 106 40.71 17.25 10.81
N ALA A 107 40.49 16.28 9.92
CA ALA A 107 39.59 15.15 10.14
C ALA A 107 39.91 14.31 11.38
N ALA A 108 38.92 13.49 11.77
CA ALA A 108 39.05 12.50 12.84
C ALA A 108 40.30 11.62 12.64
N ARG A 109 41.16 11.58 13.67
CA ARG A 109 42.43 10.87 13.65
C ARG A 109 42.72 10.23 15.00
N VAL A 110 43.41 9.09 14.97
CA VAL A 110 43.88 8.44 16.20
C VAL A 110 45.24 9.01 16.57
N GLN A 111 45.36 9.55 17.78
CA GLN A 111 46.60 10.15 18.32
C GLN A 111 46.88 9.60 19.73
N SER A 112 48.01 10.01 20.30
CA SER A 112 48.44 9.66 21.66
C SER A 112 48.69 10.93 22.48
N ASP A 113 47.97 12.01 22.17
CA ASP A 113 48.22 13.32 22.76
C ASP A 113 47.63 13.36 24.17
N ARG A 114 46.48 12.70 24.34
CA ARG A 114 45.68 12.76 25.55
C ARG A 114 44.80 11.51 25.72
N PRO A 115 45.35 10.30 25.84
CA PRO A 115 44.54 9.11 26.09
C PRO A 115 43.89 9.17 27.48
N HIS A 116 42.66 8.68 27.63
CA HIS A 116 42.02 8.51 28.94
C HIS A 116 42.55 7.24 29.59
N THR A 117 42.56 6.13 28.85
CA THR A 117 43.30 4.91 29.19
C THR A 117 44.10 4.43 27.98
N GLY A 118 44.97 3.44 28.17
CA GLY A 118 45.79 2.94 27.07
C GLY A 118 46.79 3.97 26.53
N SER A 119 47.04 3.93 25.23
CA SER A 119 48.04 4.75 24.54
C SER A 119 47.44 5.67 23.49
N PHE A 120 46.19 5.45 23.08
CA PHE A 120 45.59 6.17 21.96
C PHE A 120 44.20 6.71 22.27
N GLU A 121 43.82 7.78 21.58
CA GLU A 121 42.48 8.36 21.60
C GLU A 121 42.06 8.78 20.18
N LEU A 122 40.76 8.94 19.98
CA LEU A 122 40.24 9.63 18.80
C LEU A 122 40.23 11.14 19.05
N LYS A 123 40.97 11.88 18.22
CA LYS A 123 40.99 13.34 18.21
C LYS A 123 40.30 13.87 16.97
N ASP A 124 39.35 14.78 17.16
CA ASP A 124 38.57 15.33 16.07
C ASP A 124 38.19 16.80 16.28
N GLY A 125 38.15 17.58 15.21
CA GLY A 125 37.98 19.03 15.23
C GLY A 125 37.93 19.59 13.82
N ALA A 126 37.09 19.01 12.96
CA ALA A 126 36.98 19.46 11.58
C ALA A 126 36.79 20.97 11.46
N VAL A 127 37.62 21.58 10.62
CA VAL A 127 37.55 22.99 10.25
C VAL A 127 36.76 23.11 8.95
N GLY A 128 35.82 24.05 8.91
CA GLY A 128 34.97 24.30 7.73
C GLY A 128 33.75 23.40 7.58
N GLY A 129 33.49 22.45 8.50
CA GLY A 129 32.33 21.57 8.46
C GLY A 129 32.21 20.61 9.64
N ILE A 130 31.52 19.49 9.45
CA ILE A 130 31.29 18.46 10.47
C ILE A 130 31.68 17.11 9.87
N ASP A 131 32.50 16.35 10.59
CA ASP A 131 32.86 14.96 10.27
C ASP A 131 32.79 14.08 11.50
N GLY A 132 33.27 12.84 11.39
CA GLY A 132 33.55 12.01 12.54
C GLY A 132 33.71 10.54 12.15
N VAL A 133 33.31 9.63 13.04
CA VAL A 133 33.49 8.19 12.85
C VAL A 133 32.21 7.41 13.14
N SER A 134 32.07 6.22 12.55
CA SER A 134 30.95 5.33 12.80
C SER A 134 31.40 3.87 12.85
N GLN A 135 30.72 3.07 13.67
CA GLN A 135 30.81 1.62 13.68
C GLN A 135 29.41 1.02 13.74
N ILE A 136 29.17 -0.03 12.97
CA ILE A 136 27.92 -0.78 12.98
C ILE A 136 28.12 -2.03 13.83
N VAL A 137 27.19 -2.25 14.76
CA VAL A 137 27.16 -3.43 15.63
C VAL A 137 25.86 -4.19 15.43
N ASN A 138 25.94 -5.53 15.55
CA ASN A 138 24.75 -6.37 15.54
C ASN A 138 24.04 -6.26 16.89
N THR A 139 22.72 -6.09 16.85
CA THR A 139 21.85 -5.95 18.01
C THR A 139 20.66 -6.91 17.90
N ILE A 140 19.97 -7.12 19.03
CA ILE A 140 18.77 -7.96 19.11
C ILE A 140 17.59 -7.03 19.39
N VAL A 141 16.61 -7.04 18.50
CA VAL A 141 15.38 -6.24 18.63
C VAL A 141 14.72 -6.51 19.99
N GLY A 142 14.34 -5.44 20.69
CA GLY A 142 13.76 -5.46 22.04
C GLY A 142 14.78 -5.54 23.19
N THR A 143 16.07 -5.76 22.91
CA THR A 143 17.12 -5.82 23.94
C THR A 143 17.60 -4.42 24.31
N THR A 144 17.76 -4.17 25.61
CA THR A 144 18.35 -2.92 26.13
C THR A 144 19.86 -3.04 26.26
N TYR A 145 20.55 -2.02 25.78
CA TYR A 145 21.99 -1.87 25.76
C TYR A 145 22.42 -0.71 26.66
N ALA A 146 23.54 -0.88 27.35
CA ALA A 146 24.24 0.20 28.04
C ALA A 146 25.31 0.77 27.11
N PHE A 147 25.36 2.08 26.98
CA PHE A 147 26.37 2.80 26.20
C PHE A 147 27.10 3.80 27.08
N SER A 148 28.43 3.86 26.99
CA SER A 148 29.22 4.92 27.61
C SER A 148 30.50 5.23 26.85
N PHE A 149 31.06 6.40 27.08
CA PHE A 149 32.36 6.81 26.56
C PHE A 149 32.94 7.94 27.39
N PHE A 150 34.24 8.20 27.26
CA PHE A 150 34.87 9.36 27.83
C PHE A 150 35.11 10.41 26.75
N VAL A 151 34.81 11.67 27.07
CA VAL A 151 35.08 12.81 26.20
C VAL A 151 35.82 13.92 26.96
N ALA A 152 36.81 14.50 26.30
CA ALA A 152 37.49 15.72 26.69
C ALA A 152 37.47 16.71 25.52
N ALA A 153 37.76 17.98 25.80
CA ALA A 153 37.84 19.01 24.77
C ALA A 153 38.94 20.03 25.11
N ASP A 154 39.52 20.60 24.06
CA ASP A 154 40.32 21.82 24.16
C ASP A 154 39.42 23.02 24.51
N ALA A 155 40.03 24.13 24.91
CA ALA A 155 39.30 25.38 25.11
C ALA A 155 38.85 25.97 23.76
N GLY A 156 37.62 26.47 23.66
CA GLY A 156 37.16 27.19 22.47
C GLY A 156 35.70 27.65 22.51
N THR A 157 35.31 28.45 21.53
CA THR A 157 34.01 29.16 21.48
C THR A 157 33.00 28.56 20.50
N PHE A 158 33.41 27.73 19.54
CA PHE A 158 32.52 27.03 18.61
C PHE A 158 32.81 25.55 18.59
N ALA A 159 32.06 24.82 19.42
CA ALA A 159 32.17 23.38 19.58
C ALA A 159 30.79 22.75 19.40
N LEU A 160 30.69 21.82 18.47
CA LEU A 160 29.56 20.89 18.36
C LEU A 160 30.16 19.49 18.42
N SER A 161 29.73 18.71 19.39
CA SER A 161 29.96 17.28 19.41
C SER A 161 28.64 16.58 19.61
N GLN A 162 28.38 15.57 18.78
CA GLN A 162 27.21 14.72 18.88
C GLN A 162 27.61 13.26 18.86
N VAL A 163 26.96 12.51 19.75
CA VAL A 163 27.01 11.04 19.72
C VAL A 163 25.60 10.53 19.55
N ILE A 164 25.41 9.76 18.48
CA ILE A 164 24.09 9.31 18.03
C ILE A 164 24.13 7.79 17.91
N ILE A 165 23.15 7.15 18.54
CA ILE A 165 22.85 5.73 18.34
C ILE A 165 21.67 5.67 17.38
N SER A 166 21.87 5.01 16.23
CA SER A 166 20.90 4.99 15.15
C SER A 166 20.49 3.58 14.78
N SER A 167 19.18 3.35 14.63
CA SER A 167 18.67 2.08 14.17
C SER A 167 18.73 1.95 12.65
N LEU A 168 19.25 0.83 12.17
CA LEU A 168 19.33 0.53 10.74
C LEU A 168 18.11 -0.28 10.28
N ALA A 169 16.91 0.16 10.69
CA ALA A 169 15.68 -0.54 10.36
C ALA A 169 15.48 -0.64 8.83
N PRO A 170 15.05 -1.80 8.31
CA PRO A 170 14.83 -1.96 6.88
C PRO A 170 13.66 -1.09 6.40
N PRO A 171 13.68 -0.58 5.14
CA PRO A 171 12.52 0.09 4.56
C PRO A 171 11.35 -0.88 4.39
N THR A 172 10.12 -0.36 4.37
CA THR A 172 8.97 -1.16 3.96
C THR A 172 8.83 -1.12 2.44
N ILE A 173 8.34 -2.21 1.85
CA ILE A 173 8.03 -2.27 0.43
C ILE A 173 6.68 -2.94 0.22
N MET A 174 5.84 -2.33 -0.60
CA MET A 174 4.50 -2.78 -0.93
C MET A 174 4.24 -2.56 -2.42
N ARG A 175 3.33 -3.36 -2.96
CA ARG A 175 2.81 -3.17 -4.31
C ARG A 175 1.70 -2.14 -4.28
N SER A 176 1.75 -1.15 -5.18
CA SER A 176 0.57 -0.31 -5.44
C SER A 176 -0.50 -1.11 -6.20
N PRO A 177 -1.80 -0.81 -6.02
CA PRO A 177 -2.85 -1.41 -6.85
C PRO A 177 -2.46 -1.26 -8.33
N LEU A 178 -2.56 -2.36 -9.09
CA LEU A 178 -2.36 -2.29 -10.54
C LEU A 178 -3.36 -1.29 -11.11
N SER A 179 -2.88 -0.12 -11.54
CA SER A 179 -3.72 0.88 -12.19
C SER A 179 -4.15 0.43 -13.58
N ASP A 180 -3.38 -0.46 -14.20
CA ASP A 180 -3.69 -1.03 -15.51
C ASP A 180 -3.24 -2.50 -15.59
N PRO A 181 -4.16 -3.47 -15.46
CA PRO A 181 -3.83 -4.88 -15.62
C PRO A 181 -3.51 -5.27 -17.07
N SER A 182 -3.68 -4.37 -18.04
CA SER A 182 -3.30 -4.60 -19.44
C SER A 182 -1.82 -4.34 -19.73
N ASN A 183 -1.11 -3.63 -18.83
CA ASN A 183 0.34 -3.42 -18.90
C ASN A 183 1.05 -3.93 -17.64
N PRO A 184 1.12 -5.26 -17.44
CA PRO A 184 1.68 -5.82 -16.23
C PRO A 184 3.20 -5.67 -16.12
N ALA A 185 3.88 -5.29 -17.22
CA ALA A 185 5.32 -5.16 -17.29
C ALA A 185 5.85 -4.00 -16.45
N ASN A 186 5.03 -3.01 -16.09
CA ASN A 186 5.47 -1.91 -15.23
C ASN A 186 4.82 -2.01 -13.86
N LEU A 187 5.60 -2.42 -12.87
CA LEU A 187 5.16 -2.54 -11.48
C LEU A 187 5.52 -1.28 -10.70
N THR A 188 4.50 -0.58 -10.21
CA THR A 188 4.71 0.48 -9.22
C THR A 188 4.79 -0.11 -7.81
N VAL A 189 5.93 0.08 -7.16
CA VAL A 189 6.11 -0.23 -5.74
C VAL A 189 6.15 1.05 -4.93
N THR A 190 5.55 0.99 -3.75
CA THR A 190 5.58 2.05 -2.75
C THR A 190 6.19 1.52 -1.47
N GLY A 191 6.67 2.42 -0.63
CA GLY A 191 7.24 2.04 0.64
C GLY A 191 7.42 3.23 1.56
N SER A 192 7.79 2.94 2.79
CA SER A 192 8.16 3.93 3.79
C SER A 192 9.60 3.73 4.22
N ALA A 193 10.29 4.85 4.35
CA ALA A 193 11.57 4.94 5.02
C ALA A 193 11.76 6.38 5.52
N PRO A 194 12.70 6.61 6.44
CA PRO A 194 13.07 7.96 6.87
C PRO A 194 13.35 8.89 5.67
N GLY A 195 12.99 10.17 5.73
CA GLY A 195 13.08 11.11 4.60
C GLY A 195 14.51 11.40 4.12
N GLY A 196 14.69 11.73 2.84
CA GLY A 196 16.02 12.09 2.30
C GLY A 196 17.01 10.92 2.18
N GLN A 197 16.55 9.68 2.32
CA GLN A 197 17.34 8.47 2.15
C GLN A 197 17.41 8.07 0.68
N VAL A 198 18.55 7.53 0.25
CA VAL A 198 18.62 6.81 -1.04
C VAL A 198 18.05 5.41 -0.82
N ILE A 199 17.02 5.07 -1.58
CA ILE A 199 16.40 3.75 -1.60
C ILE A 199 16.96 2.98 -2.78
N THR A 200 17.53 1.80 -2.52
CA THR A 200 17.99 0.87 -3.56
C THR A 200 17.06 -0.32 -3.59
N ILE A 201 16.51 -0.65 -4.76
CA ILE A 201 15.53 -1.72 -4.95
C ILE A 201 16.19 -2.85 -5.74
N TYR A 202 15.89 -4.07 -5.32
CA TYR A 202 16.42 -5.30 -5.88
C TYR A 202 15.31 -6.23 -6.33
N ILE A 203 15.51 -6.92 -7.45
CA ILE A 203 14.70 -8.06 -7.89
C ILE A 203 15.63 -9.27 -7.96
N ASN A 204 15.30 -10.33 -7.20
CA ASN A 204 16.10 -11.55 -7.10
C ASN A 204 17.59 -11.22 -6.78
N ASP A 205 17.78 -10.33 -5.81
CA ASP A 205 19.08 -9.82 -5.33
C ASP A 205 19.89 -8.93 -6.28
N VAL A 206 19.42 -8.72 -7.52
CA VAL A 206 20.04 -7.80 -8.46
C VAL A 206 19.45 -6.40 -8.28
N GLN A 207 20.29 -5.39 -8.15
CA GLN A 207 19.85 -3.99 -8.08
C GLN A 207 19.22 -3.58 -9.41
N VAL A 208 17.99 -3.06 -9.36
CA VAL A 208 17.22 -2.68 -10.56
C VAL A 208 16.84 -1.21 -10.59
N ALA A 209 16.74 -0.57 -9.43
CA ALA A 209 16.30 0.81 -9.34
C ALA A 209 16.89 1.49 -8.10
N THR A 210 17.01 2.81 -8.19
CA THR A 210 17.32 3.69 -7.07
C THR A 210 16.33 4.85 -7.08
N THR A 211 15.83 5.22 -5.91
CA THR A 211 14.98 6.40 -5.72
C THR A 211 15.36 7.08 -4.41
N THR A 212 14.66 8.13 -4.02
CA THR A 212 14.86 8.81 -2.73
C THR A 212 13.54 8.92 -2.00
N THR A 213 13.54 8.81 -0.67
CA THR A 213 12.35 9.11 0.13
C THR A 213 12.06 10.61 0.11
N GLY A 214 10.81 10.94 -0.23
CA GLY A 214 10.32 12.31 -0.19
C GLY A 214 10.09 12.79 1.25
N VAL A 215 9.70 14.06 1.39
CA VAL A 215 9.39 14.71 2.68
C VAL A 215 8.23 14.04 3.47
N ALA A 216 7.47 13.15 2.82
CA ALA A 216 6.39 12.39 3.43
C ALA A 216 6.84 11.04 4.04
N ASN A 217 8.16 10.80 4.18
CA ASN A 217 8.74 9.53 4.65
C ASN A 217 8.26 8.31 3.82
N SER A 218 7.99 8.56 2.54
CA SER A 218 7.54 7.56 1.59
C SER A 218 8.32 7.67 0.29
N TYR A 219 8.37 6.56 -0.43
CA TYR A 219 8.95 6.51 -1.77
C TYR A 219 8.03 5.76 -2.72
N THR A 220 8.22 6.04 -4.01
CA THR A 220 7.57 5.33 -5.10
C THR A 220 8.62 5.04 -6.16
N ALA A 221 8.56 3.84 -6.75
CA ALA A 221 9.42 3.46 -7.86
C ALA A 221 8.62 2.63 -8.86
N SER A 222 8.94 2.81 -10.14
CA SER A 222 8.42 2.01 -11.24
C SER A 222 9.48 1.00 -11.65
N LEU A 223 9.11 -0.27 -11.72
CA LEU A 223 10.00 -1.38 -12.05
C LEU A 223 9.54 -2.01 -13.37
N ASP A 224 10.46 -2.11 -14.32
CA ASP A 224 10.24 -2.87 -15.55
C ASP A 224 10.48 -4.36 -15.31
N LEU A 225 9.42 -5.15 -15.45
CA LEU A 225 9.41 -6.60 -15.26
C LEU A 225 9.53 -7.37 -16.58
N SER A 226 9.66 -6.69 -17.72
CA SER A 226 9.63 -7.32 -19.05
C SER A 226 10.67 -8.43 -19.28
N SER A 227 11.79 -8.38 -18.55
CA SER A 227 12.87 -9.37 -18.61
C SER A 227 12.76 -10.52 -17.60
N TYR A 228 11.73 -10.51 -16.75
CA TYR A 228 11.58 -11.46 -15.65
C TYR A 228 10.51 -12.52 -15.92
N ASN A 229 10.55 -13.62 -15.16
CA ASN A 229 9.54 -14.68 -15.19
C ASN A 229 9.53 -15.45 -13.85
N GLY A 230 8.37 -15.97 -13.45
CA GLY A 230 8.17 -16.71 -12.21
C GLY A 230 7.84 -15.83 -10.99
N VAL A 231 8.11 -16.37 -9.80
CA VAL A 231 7.99 -15.61 -8.54
C VAL A 231 9.23 -14.75 -8.37
N LEU A 232 9.02 -13.44 -8.33
CA LEU A 232 10.05 -12.43 -8.13
C LEU A 232 10.10 -12.04 -6.66
N SER A 233 11.30 -12.01 -6.09
CA SER A 233 11.56 -11.49 -4.76
C SER A 233 12.02 -10.03 -4.87
N ILE A 234 11.15 -9.10 -4.50
CA ILE A 234 11.45 -7.67 -4.52
C ILE A 234 11.78 -7.20 -3.10
N THR A 235 12.94 -6.59 -2.94
CA THR A 235 13.41 -6.06 -1.65
C THR A 235 14.02 -4.67 -1.81
N ALA A 236 14.17 -3.94 -0.72
CA ALA A 236 14.80 -2.63 -0.71
C ALA A 236 15.77 -2.44 0.46
N THR A 237 16.75 -1.56 0.29
CA THR A 237 17.63 -1.04 1.34
C THR A 237 17.59 0.48 1.33
N THR A 238 17.97 1.11 2.44
CA THR A 238 18.21 2.55 2.51
C THR A 238 19.68 2.83 2.73
N THR A 239 20.20 3.92 2.16
CA THR A 239 21.58 4.38 2.38
C THR A 239 21.61 5.89 2.63
N ALA A 240 22.38 6.29 3.64
CA ALA A 240 22.74 7.69 3.85
C ALA A 240 24.01 7.84 4.68
N GLY A 241 24.76 8.90 4.40
CA GLY A 241 26.07 9.13 5.02
C GLY A 241 27.05 7.96 4.82
N GLY A 242 26.86 7.14 3.79
CA GLY A 242 27.64 5.91 3.54
C GLY A 242 27.18 4.68 4.31
N ILE A 243 26.18 4.79 5.18
CA ILE A 243 25.65 3.67 5.99
C ILE A 243 24.41 3.09 5.32
N THR A 244 24.36 1.76 5.18
CA THR A 244 23.24 1.04 4.54
C THR A 244 22.45 0.20 5.53
N SER A 245 21.12 0.27 5.48
CA SER A 245 20.20 -0.50 6.32
C SER A 245 20.18 -1.99 5.98
N ASP A 246 19.46 -2.76 6.80
CA ASP A 246 19.08 -4.12 6.42
C ASP A 246 18.12 -4.12 5.21
N ARG A 247 18.05 -5.28 4.54
CA ARG A 247 17.10 -5.55 3.45
C ARG A 247 15.68 -5.65 4.02
N SER A 248 14.71 -5.08 3.30
CA SER A 248 13.28 -5.27 3.60
C SER A 248 12.88 -6.74 3.57
N SER A 249 11.75 -7.05 4.20
CA SER A 249 11.05 -8.30 3.91
C SER A 249 10.74 -8.38 2.40
N PRO A 250 10.79 -9.58 1.80
CA PRO A 250 10.55 -9.74 0.37
C PRO A 250 9.07 -9.55 0.04
N LEU A 251 8.80 -8.67 -0.92
CA LEU A 251 7.53 -8.60 -1.62
C LEU A 251 7.58 -9.61 -2.77
N LEU A 252 6.76 -10.65 -2.67
CA LEU A 252 6.67 -11.69 -3.69
C LEU A 252 5.68 -11.30 -4.79
N VAL A 253 6.13 -11.30 -6.05
CA VAL A 253 5.31 -10.96 -7.22
C VAL A 253 5.44 -12.04 -8.27
N GLN A 254 4.32 -12.62 -8.70
CA GLN A 254 4.30 -13.53 -9.84
C GLN A 254 4.27 -12.72 -11.15
N TYR A 255 5.20 -13.01 -12.07
CA TYR A 255 5.25 -12.41 -13.40
C TYR A 255 5.48 -13.45 -14.51
N PRO A 256 4.81 -13.36 -15.68
CA PRO A 256 3.68 -12.47 -15.95
C PRO A 256 2.52 -12.75 -14.99
N PRO A 257 1.68 -11.76 -14.67
CA PRO A 257 0.56 -12.01 -13.79
C PRO A 257 -0.40 -13.03 -14.42
N PRO A 258 -1.15 -13.77 -13.59
CA PRO A 258 -2.18 -14.65 -14.10
C PRO A 258 -3.15 -13.89 -15.01
N PRO A 259 -3.70 -14.54 -16.06
CA PRO A 259 -4.72 -13.93 -16.90
C PRO A 259 -5.88 -13.43 -16.06
N LEU A 260 -6.30 -12.17 -16.28
CA LEU A 260 -7.54 -11.68 -15.68
C LEU A 260 -8.72 -12.53 -16.15
N ARG A 261 -9.53 -12.99 -15.20
CA ARG A 261 -10.77 -13.71 -15.46
C ARG A 261 -11.97 -12.82 -15.13
N SER A 262 -13.08 -13.07 -15.80
CA SER A 262 -14.32 -12.32 -15.69
C SER A 262 -15.50 -13.26 -15.50
N ILE A 263 -16.50 -12.75 -14.78
CA ILE A 263 -17.82 -13.34 -14.71
C ILE A 263 -18.83 -12.23 -14.93
N THR A 264 -19.73 -12.44 -15.87
CA THR A 264 -20.83 -11.53 -16.16
C THR A 264 -22.14 -12.25 -15.87
N GLY A 265 -23.10 -11.56 -15.29
CA GLY A 265 -24.44 -12.09 -15.05
C GLY A 265 -25.49 -11.05 -15.42
N VAL A 266 -26.61 -11.52 -15.94
CA VAL A 266 -27.75 -10.67 -16.27
C VAL A 266 -29.05 -11.37 -15.88
N LEU A 267 -30.02 -10.56 -15.45
CA LEU A 267 -31.40 -11.01 -15.31
C LEU A 267 -31.95 -11.25 -16.72
N THR A 268 -32.02 -12.51 -17.12
CA THR A 268 -32.58 -12.87 -18.42
C THR A 268 -34.08 -12.80 -18.41
N GLY A 269 -34.76 -13.23 -17.35
CA GLY A 269 -36.22 -13.32 -17.34
C GLY A 269 -36.84 -13.30 -15.97
N ARG A 270 -38.15 -13.07 -15.94
CA ARG A 270 -38.95 -13.13 -14.72
C ARG A 270 -40.39 -13.58 -14.99
N THR A 271 -40.94 -14.42 -14.11
CA THR A 271 -42.38 -14.71 -14.01
C THR A 271 -42.94 -14.14 -12.69
N LEU A 272 -44.22 -14.33 -12.44
CA LEU A 272 -44.82 -13.93 -11.16
C LEU A 272 -44.16 -14.60 -9.94
N THR A 273 -43.50 -15.74 -10.15
CA THR A 273 -42.91 -16.56 -9.09
C THR A 273 -41.42 -16.75 -9.24
N ASP A 274 -40.84 -16.65 -10.44
CA ASP A 274 -39.48 -17.10 -10.74
C ASP A 274 -38.60 -16.02 -11.37
N ILE A 275 -37.32 -16.12 -11.08
CA ILE A 275 -36.24 -15.26 -11.57
C ILE A 275 -35.29 -16.14 -12.38
N PHE A 276 -34.89 -15.69 -13.57
CA PHE A 276 -33.98 -16.41 -14.48
C PHE A 276 -32.71 -15.59 -14.71
N ILE A 277 -31.56 -16.14 -14.33
CA ILE A 277 -30.26 -15.50 -14.49
C ILE A 277 -29.40 -16.34 -15.43
N ALA A 278 -28.72 -15.68 -16.35
CA ALA A 278 -27.69 -16.29 -17.17
C ALA A 278 -26.50 -15.36 -17.32
N GLY A 279 -25.38 -15.91 -17.77
CA GLY A 279 -24.14 -15.15 -17.87
C GLY A 279 -23.05 -15.87 -18.63
N THR A 280 -21.91 -15.20 -18.77
CA THR A 280 -20.69 -15.75 -19.35
C THR A 280 -19.52 -15.62 -18.39
N THR A 281 -18.55 -16.52 -18.53
CA THR A 281 -17.31 -16.49 -17.77
C THR A 281 -16.21 -17.25 -18.50
N ASP A 282 -14.97 -16.89 -18.25
CA ASP A 282 -13.77 -17.51 -18.81
C ASP A 282 -12.95 -18.27 -17.76
N ILE A 283 -13.54 -18.60 -16.59
CA ILE A 283 -12.85 -19.36 -15.52
C ILE A 283 -12.57 -20.83 -15.87
N GLY A 284 -13.13 -21.32 -16.99
CA GLY A 284 -12.97 -22.69 -17.48
C GLY A 284 -14.27 -23.49 -17.49
N THR A 285 -14.31 -24.54 -18.31
CA THR A 285 -15.42 -25.49 -18.44
C THR A 285 -15.57 -26.35 -17.18
N ASP A 286 -16.82 -26.72 -16.85
CA ASP A 286 -17.22 -27.55 -15.71
C ASP A 286 -16.76 -27.02 -14.34
N ARG A 287 -16.42 -25.72 -14.28
CA ARG A 287 -16.12 -25.05 -13.02
C ARG A 287 -17.41 -24.77 -12.25
N PRO A 288 -17.45 -25.06 -10.94
CA PRO A 288 -18.59 -24.70 -10.11
C PRO A 288 -18.61 -23.19 -9.89
N LEU A 289 -19.79 -22.61 -10.10
CA LEU A 289 -20.14 -21.27 -9.66
C LEU A 289 -21.04 -21.39 -8.45
N THR A 290 -20.78 -20.60 -7.42
CA THR A 290 -21.67 -20.42 -6.27
C THR A 290 -22.50 -19.18 -6.52
N TYR A 291 -23.81 -19.26 -6.29
CA TYR A 291 -24.68 -18.10 -6.33
C TYR A 291 -25.49 -17.96 -5.05
N ILE A 292 -25.56 -16.73 -4.54
CA ILE A 292 -26.15 -16.38 -3.25
C ILE A 292 -27.24 -15.35 -3.50
N PHE A 293 -28.47 -15.68 -3.14
CA PHE A 293 -29.59 -14.74 -3.18
C PHE A 293 -29.69 -13.99 -1.85
N THR A 294 -29.79 -12.68 -1.94
CA THR A 294 -29.98 -11.77 -0.81
C THR A 294 -31.25 -10.97 -1.03
N GLU A 295 -32.20 -11.08 -0.10
CA GLU A 295 -33.49 -10.39 -0.12
C GLU A 295 -33.67 -9.65 1.21
N ASN A 296 -34.11 -8.39 1.15
CA ASN A 296 -34.25 -7.54 2.34
C ASN A 296 -32.98 -7.50 3.22
N GLY A 297 -31.80 -7.57 2.60
CA GLY A 297 -30.50 -7.58 3.29
C GLY A 297 -30.08 -8.93 3.88
N ASN A 298 -30.92 -9.96 3.80
CA ASN A 298 -30.61 -11.29 4.33
C ASN A 298 -30.31 -12.29 3.22
N GLN A 299 -29.29 -13.12 3.42
CA GLN A 299 -29.04 -14.28 2.58
C GLN A 299 -30.18 -15.28 2.75
N VAL A 300 -30.92 -15.53 1.67
CA VAL A 300 -32.11 -16.39 1.69
C VAL A 300 -31.88 -17.71 0.97
N PHE A 301 -30.85 -17.82 0.14
CA PHE A 301 -30.53 -19.05 -0.58
C PHE A 301 -29.09 -19.06 -1.09
N THR A 302 -28.52 -20.26 -1.16
CA THR A 302 -27.24 -20.54 -1.81
C THR A 302 -27.38 -21.74 -2.71
N GLY A 303 -26.92 -21.63 -3.94
CA GLY A 303 -26.91 -22.74 -4.90
C GLY A 303 -25.60 -22.79 -5.67
N THR A 304 -25.49 -23.82 -6.50
CA THR A 304 -24.36 -24.01 -7.40
C THR A 304 -24.83 -24.29 -8.82
N THR A 305 -24.06 -23.85 -9.81
CA THR A 305 -24.25 -24.18 -11.22
C THR A 305 -22.89 -24.46 -11.86
N LEU A 306 -22.88 -25.09 -13.02
CA LEU A 306 -21.65 -25.39 -13.76
C LEU A 306 -21.51 -24.48 -14.98
N VAL A 307 -20.27 -24.12 -15.29
CA VAL A 307 -19.93 -23.43 -16.53
C VAL A 307 -19.90 -24.43 -17.68
N THR A 308 -20.71 -24.19 -18.71
CA THR A 308 -20.73 -25.02 -19.93
C THR A 308 -19.43 -24.89 -20.74
N ALA A 309 -19.23 -25.79 -21.70
CA ALA A 309 -18.09 -25.74 -22.63
C ALA A 309 -17.98 -24.40 -23.40
N ALA A 310 -19.09 -23.70 -23.61
CA ALA A 310 -19.13 -22.39 -24.25
C ALA A 310 -18.87 -21.20 -23.29
N GLY A 311 -18.47 -21.46 -22.04
CA GLY A 311 -18.26 -20.42 -21.04
C GLY A 311 -19.55 -19.76 -20.55
N ARG A 312 -20.69 -20.46 -20.66
CA ARG A 312 -22.01 -19.94 -20.25
C ARG A 312 -22.53 -20.66 -19.03
N TYR A 313 -23.34 -19.97 -18.23
CA TYR A 313 -24.09 -20.55 -17.12
C TYR A 313 -25.50 -19.97 -17.07
N ALA A 314 -26.42 -20.73 -16.47
CA ALA A 314 -27.78 -20.26 -16.19
C ALA A 314 -28.35 -20.99 -14.96
N PHE A 315 -29.27 -20.32 -14.26
CA PHE A 315 -30.04 -20.89 -13.17
C PHE A 315 -31.31 -20.06 -12.94
N SER A 316 -32.27 -20.64 -12.23
CA SER A 316 -33.50 -19.96 -11.84
C SER A 316 -33.86 -20.22 -10.39
N ARG A 317 -34.61 -19.31 -9.78
CA ARG A 317 -35.13 -19.48 -8.43
C ARG A 317 -36.50 -18.82 -8.29
N SER A 318 -37.37 -19.45 -7.53
CA SER A 318 -38.65 -18.85 -7.16
C SER A 318 -38.45 -17.75 -6.11
N SER A 319 -38.84 -16.51 -6.43
CA SER A 319 -38.93 -15.39 -5.48
C SER A 319 -39.83 -14.26 -6.02
N THR A 320 -40.68 -13.73 -5.14
CA THR A 320 -41.52 -12.55 -5.39
C THR A 320 -40.91 -11.25 -4.86
N ASN A 321 -39.85 -11.34 -4.05
CA ASN A 321 -39.22 -10.19 -3.39
C ASN A 321 -38.24 -9.45 -4.32
N ALA A 322 -37.84 -8.25 -3.90
CA ALA A 322 -36.67 -7.56 -4.43
C ALA A 322 -35.41 -8.11 -3.76
N GLY A 323 -34.29 -8.07 -4.47
CA GLY A 323 -33.03 -8.55 -3.95
C GLY A 323 -31.88 -8.44 -4.95
N SER A 324 -30.83 -9.19 -4.64
CA SER A 324 -29.69 -9.35 -5.53
C SER A 324 -29.18 -10.79 -5.48
N VAL A 325 -28.47 -11.19 -6.54
CA VAL A 325 -27.74 -12.44 -6.62
C VAL A 325 -26.28 -12.14 -6.79
N THR A 326 -25.49 -12.53 -5.81
CA THR A 326 -24.04 -12.60 -5.92
C THR A 326 -23.66 -13.92 -6.58
N ILE A 327 -22.79 -13.88 -7.59
CA ILE A 327 -22.32 -15.05 -8.32
C ILE A 327 -20.80 -15.04 -8.23
N SER A 328 -20.21 -16.10 -7.70
CA SER A 328 -18.77 -16.22 -7.51
C SER A 328 -18.25 -17.55 -8.03
N GLY A 329 -16.97 -17.55 -8.39
CA GLY A 329 -16.28 -18.73 -8.90
C GLY A 329 -14.79 -18.61 -8.70
N THR A 330 -14.09 -19.71 -8.99
CA THR A 330 -12.64 -19.76 -8.93
C THR A 330 -12.13 -20.39 -10.22
N ASP A 331 -11.11 -19.80 -10.84
CA ASP A 331 -10.49 -20.39 -12.03
C ASP A 331 -9.58 -21.59 -11.68
N VAL A 332 -8.97 -22.18 -12.71
CA VAL A 332 -8.04 -23.31 -12.56
C VAL A 332 -6.79 -22.99 -11.73
N ALA A 333 -6.42 -21.71 -11.63
CA ALA A 333 -5.25 -21.23 -10.90
C ALA A 333 -5.58 -20.80 -9.46
N GLY A 334 -6.85 -20.87 -9.04
CA GLY A 334 -7.28 -20.47 -7.71
C GLY A 334 -7.71 -19.00 -7.61
N ASN A 335 -7.77 -18.25 -8.71
CA ASN A 335 -8.19 -16.85 -8.69
C ASN A 335 -9.71 -16.75 -8.52
N ALA A 336 -10.16 -16.01 -7.52
CA ALA A 336 -11.57 -15.75 -7.28
C ALA A 336 -12.10 -14.65 -8.21
N VAL A 337 -13.32 -14.84 -8.72
CA VAL A 337 -14.08 -13.84 -9.47
C VAL A 337 -15.50 -13.74 -8.94
N GLN A 338 -16.12 -12.57 -9.04
CA GLN A 338 -17.47 -12.34 -8.56
C GLN A 338 -18.20 -11.27 -9.38
N THR A 339 -19.52 -11.41 -9.48
CA THR A 339 -20.42 -10.38 -10.01
C THR A 339 -21.72 -10.37 -9.21
N THR A 340 -22.50 -9.30 -9.34
CA THR A 340 -23.79 -9.15 -8.63
C THR A 340 -24.87 -8.68 -9.60
N VAL A 341 -26.02 -9.35 -9.58
CA VAL A 341 -27.20 -9.03 -10.39
C VAL A 341 -28.34 -8.62 -9.47
N SER A 342 -28.85 -7.40 -9.61
CA SER A 342 -30.01 -6.92 -8.85
C SER A 342 -31.33 -7.24 -9.54
N TYR A 343 -32.39 -7.45 -8.75
CA TYR A 343 -33.74 -7.68 -9.25
C TYR A 343 -34.79 -7.03 -8.35
N ASN A 344 -35.86 -6.50 -8.94
CA ASN A 344 -36.92 -5.77 -8.22
C ASN A 344 -37.94 -6.71 -7.55
N ALA A 345 -38.92 -6.21 -6.82
CA ALA A 345 -40.04 -7.04 -6.33
C ALA A 345 -41.11 -7.17 -7.41
N VAL A 346 -41.88 -8.26 -7.40
CA VAL A 346 -43.13 -8.31 -8.17
C VAL A 346 -44.18 -7.49 -7.43
N ASN A 347 -44.78 -6.50 -8.09
CA ASN A 347 -45.81 -5.69 -7.44
C ASN A 347 -47.11 -6.49 -7.27
N ALA A 348 -47.41 -6.93 -6.04
CA ALA A 348 -48.57 -7.74 -5.71
C ALA A 348 -49.93 -7.07 -6.06
N LYS A 349 -49.99 -5.73 -6.14
CA LYS A 349 -51.22 -5.01 -6.56
C LYS A 349 -51.55 -5.24 -8.05
N CYS A 350 -50.61 -5.74 -8.83
CA CYS A 350 -50.78 -5.98 -10.27
C CYS A 350 -51.43 -7.33 -10.62
N ASN A 351 -51.54 -8.28 -9.68
CA ASN A 351 -52.07 -9.63 -9.96
C ASN A 351 -53.56 -9.67 -10.35
N ARG A 352 -54.27 -8.54 -10.29
CA ARG A 352 -55.67 -8.43 -10.73
C ARG A 352 -55.82 -8.10 -12.23
N ASP A 353 -54.73 -7.86 -12.95
CA ASP A 353 -54.78 -7.55 -14.38
C ASP A 353 -54.67 -8.81 -15.26
N ASN A 354 -55.71 -9.08 -16.06
CA ASN A 354 -55.72 -10.18 -17.04
C ASN A 354 -54.60 -10.06 -18.10
N CYS A 355 -54.13 -8.85 -18.40
CA CYS A 355 -52.98 -8.60 -19.28
C CYS A 355 -51.69 -9.18 -18.68
N LEU A 356 -51.43 -8.92 -17.38
CA LEU A 356 -50.27 -9.47 -16.67
C LEU A 356 -50.30 -10.99 -16.62
N ARG A 357 -51.46 -11.58 -16.33
CA ARG A 357 -51.64 -13.04 -16.30
C ARG A 357 -51.45 -13.69 -17.68
N GLY A 358 -51.87 -13.00 -18.75
CA GLY A 358 -51.66 -13.45 -20.12
C GLY A 358 -50.21 -13.34 -20.59
N LEU A 359 -49.44 -12.36 -20.09
CA LEU A 359 -48.04 -12.15 -20.45
C LEU A 359 -47.05 -12.92 -19.57
N PHE A 360 -47.31 -13.07 -18.28
CA PHE A 360 -46.34 -13.54 -17.27
C PHE A 360 -46.89 -14.65 -16.34
N GLY A 361 -48.16 -15.02 -16.51
CA GLY A 361 -48.81 -16.06 -15.72
C GLY A 361 -48.60 -17.47 -16.29
N SER A 362 -49.27 -18.45 -15.69
CA SER A 362 -49.18 -19.87 -16.06
C SER A 362 -49.64 -20.20 -17.47
N ASN A 363 -50.43 -19.31 -18.11
CA ASN A 363 -50.98 -19.52 -19.45
C ASN A 363 -50.20 -18.78 -20.55
N ALA A 364 -49.10 -18.12 -20.21
CA ALA A 364 -48.32 -17.34 -21.15
C ALA A 364 -47.47 -18.24 -22.05
N ALA A 365 -47.58 -18.06 -23.36
CA ALA A 365 -46.91 -18.91 -24.34
C ALA A 365 -45.37 -18.82 -24.30
N ASN A 366 -44.80 -17.69 -23.86
CA ASN A 366 -43.35 -17.53 -23.69
C ASN A 366 -43.02 -16.36 -22.74
N ASN A 367 -42.97 -16.63 -21.43
CA ASN A 367 -42.67 -15.63 -20.40
C ASN A 367 -41.34 -14.90 -20.62
N GLN A 368 -40.33 -15.61 -21.11
CA GLN A 368 -38.99 -15.10 -21.35
C GLN A 368 -38.98 -14.09 -22.52
N ALA A 369 -39.61 -14.44 -23.64
CA ALA A 369 -39.75 -13.53 -24.77
C ALA A 369 -40.62 -12.32 -24.41
N ASN A 370 -41.68 -12.52 -23.62
CA ASN A 370 -42.55 -11.43 -23.15
C ASN A 370 -41.79 -10.45 -22.24
N TYR A 371 -40.92 -10.95 -21.37
CA TYR A 371 -40.10 -10.11 -20.49
C TYR A 371 -39.06 -9.33 -21.29
N ASN A 372 -38.36 -9.98 -22.23
CA ASN A 372 -37.42 -9.30 -23.12
C ASN A 372 -38.10 -8.23 -23.98
N ALA A 373 -39.32 -8.52 -24.46
CA ALA A 373 -40.12 -7.56 -25.23
C ALA A 373 -40.51 -6.33 -24.42
N CYS A 374 -40.58 -6.40 -23.08
CA CYS A 374 -40.80 -5.21 -22.25
C CYS A 374 -39.66 -4.19 -22.37
N PHE A 375 -38.40 -4.61 -22.53
CA PHE A 375 -37.28 -3.67 -22.66
C PHE A 375 -37.29 -2.93 -24.00
N THR A 376 -37.84 -3.53 -25.05
CA THR A 376 -37.91 -2.93 -26.39
C THR A 376 -39.20 -2.15 -26.65
N ALA A 377 -40.26 -2.47 -25.91
CA ALA A 377 -41.62 -1.94 -26.14
C ALA A 377 -42.07 -0.91 -25.11
N LEU A 378 -41.21 -0.54 -24.15
CA LEU A 378 -41.46 0.62 -23.30
C LEU A 378 -41.00 1.90 -24.03
N PRO A 379 -41.76 3.00 -23.92
CA PRO A 379 -41.41 4.24 -24.60
C PRO A 379 -40.09 4.79 -24.08
N THR A 380 -39.21 5.26 -24.98
CA THR A 380 -38.06 6.07 -24.59
C THR A 380 -38.56 7.48 -24.27
N ILE A 381 -38.30 7.95 -23.06
CA ILE A 381 -38.62 9.32 -22.65
C ILE A 381 -37.40 10.17 -22.98
N THR A 382 -37.53 11.07 -23.95
CA THR A 382 -36.48 12.03 -24.29
C THR A 382 -36.77 13.36 -23.60
N ILE A 383 -35.84 13.84 -22.78
CA ILE A 383 -35.93 15.15 -22.14
C ILE A 383 -34.93 16.08 -22.85
N SER A 384 -35.43 17.12 -23.50
CA SER A 384 -34.61 18.22 -24.05
C SER A 384 -35.15 19.57 -23.58
N ALA A 385 -34.27 20.43 -23.05
CA ALA A 385 -34.51 21.85 -22.72
C ALA A 385 -36.00 22.26 -22.55
N GLY A 386 -36.65 21.73 -21.50
CA GLY A 386 -38.03 22.11 -21.12
C GLY A 386 -39.18 21.35 -21.78
N SER A 387 -38.92 20.36 -22.64
CA SER A 387 -39.95 19.51 -23.27
C SER A 387 -39.69 18.01 -23.05
N THR A 388 -40.75 17.29 -22.69
CA THR A 388 -40.78 15.82 -22.60
C THR A 388 -41.37 15.27 -23.89
N ILE A 389 -40.55 14.59 -24.70
CA ILE A 389 -41.03 13.87 -25.89
C ILE A 389 -41.11 12.39 -25.54
N THR A 390 -42.33 11.86 -25.45
CA THR A 390 -42.58 10.43 -25.33
C THR A 390 -42.67 9.84 -26.74
N GLY A 391 -41.70 9.01 -27.13
CA GLY A 391 -41.83 8.25 -28.38
C GLY A 391 -42.98 7.25 -28.29
N ALA A 392 -43.77 7.09 -29.36
CA ALA A 392 -44.77 6.04 -29.43
C ALA A 392 -44.08 4.68 -29.43
N ALA A 393 -44.29 3.86 -28.39
CA ALA A 393 -43.75 2.52 -28.36
C ALA A 393 -44.50 1.62 -29.35
N ALA A 394 -43.78 1.04 -30.32
CA ALA A 394 -44.34 0.00 -31.18
C ALA A 394 -44.63 -1.24 -30.32
N LEU A 395 -45.90 -1.58 -30.16
CA LEU A 395 -46.28 -2.72 -29.34
C LEU A 395 -45.93 -4.04 -30.04
N PRO A 396 -45.33 -5.00 -29.33
CA PRO A 396 -45.00 -6.31 -29.86
C PRO A 396 -46.27 -7.15 -30.06
N THR A 397 -46.20 -8.18 -30.91
CA THR A 397 -47.35 -9.02 -31.30
C THR A 397 -48.05 -9.67 -30.10
N ASN A 398 -47.29 -10.04 -29.08
CA ASN A 398 -47.79 -10.60 -27.82
C ASN A 398 -48.64 -9.61 -27.00
N ALA A 399 -48.60 -8.30 -27.28
CA ALA A 399 -49.42 -7.30 -26.58
C ALA A 399 -50.92 -7.48 -26.81
N GLY A 400 -51.35 -8.26 -27.82
CA GLY A 400 -52.76 -8.58 -28.07
C GLY A 400 -53.45 -9.28 -26.89
N VAL A 401 -52.70 -9.94 -26.00
CA VAL A 401 -53.29 -10.52 -24.77
C VAL A 401 -53.83 -9.46 -23.80
N CYS A 402 -53.51 -8.18 -24.03
CA CYS A 402 -53.96 -7.04 -23.22
C CYS A 402 -55.22 -6.36 -23.76
N ASP A 403 -55.89 -6.96 -24.76
CA ASP A 403 -57.07 -6.40 -25.44
C ASP A 403 -58.40 -6.55 -24.70
N GLY A 404 -58.42 -7.17 -23.52
CA GLY A 404 -59.67 -7.43 -22.78
C GLY A 404 -60.53 -6.20 -22.41
N GLN A 405 -60.11 -4.98 -22.75
CA GLN A 405 -60.89 -3.74 -22.62
C GLN A 405 -60.86 -2.86 -23.90
N GLY A 406 -60.52 -3.44 -25.06
CA GLY A 406 -60.37 -2.75 -26.34
C GLY A 406 -58.92 -2.43 -26.71
N ALA A 407 -58.63 -2.38 -28.02
CA ALA A 407 -57.30 -2.15 -28.58
C ALA A 407 -56.71 -0.79 -28.17
N ASP A 408 -57.57 0.22 -27.96
CA ASP A 408 -57.16 1.58 -27.58
C ASP A 408 -56.51 1.65 -26.19
N LYS A 409 -56.77 0.66 -25.33
CA LYS A 409 -56.17 0.55 -23.99
C LYS A 409 -55.02 -0.46 -23.93
N ARG A 410 -54.64 -1.07 -25.06
CA ARG A 410 -53.59 -2.11 -25.12
C ARG A 410 -52.25 -1.56 -24.63
N GLN A 411 -51.88 -0.37 -25.10
CA GLN A 411 -50.56 0.22 -24.82
C GLN A 411 -50.37 0.52 -23.32
N SER A 412 -51.33 1.19 -22.70
CA SER A 412 -51.25 1.54 -21.28
C SER A 412 -51.23 0.29 -20.39
N ARG A 413 -51.98 -0.75 -20.76
CA ARG A 413 -51.97 -2.03 -20.04
C ARG A 413 -50.68 -2.81 -20.22
N TYR A 414 -50.12 -2.84 -21.43
CA TYR A 414 -48.83 -3.49 -21.69
C TYR A 414 -47.70 -2.80 -20.90
N ILE A 415 -47.65 -1.47 -20.93
CA ILE A 415 -46.68 -0.68 -20.16
C ILE A 415 -46.85 -0.95 -18.66
N SER A 416 -48.09 -0.94 -18.16
CA SER A 416 -48.40 -1.27 -16.76
C SER A 416 -47.92 -2.69 -16.40
N ALA A 417 -48.19 -3.69 -17.25
CA ALA A 417 -47.75 -5.06 -17.02
C ALA A 417 -46.22 -5.19 -16.98
N CYS A 418 -45.49 -4.51 -17.86
CA CYS A 418 -44.03 -4.46 -17.84
C CYS A 418 -43.49 -3.76 -16.58
N ALA A 419 -44.10 -2.64 -16.18
CA ALA A 419 -43.75 -1.93 -14.95
C ALA A 419 -43.99 -2.80 -13.70
N CYS A 420 -45.05 -3.62 -13.70
CA CYS A 420 -45.33 -4.57 -12.62
C CYS A 420 -44.28 -5.69 -12.50
N MET A 421 -43.59 -6.02 -13.60
CA MET A 421 -42.43 -6.92 -13.62
C MET A 421 -41.11 -6.22 -13.29
N GLY A 422 -41.18 -4.94 -12.89
CA GLY A 422 -40.03 -4.12 -12.53
C GLY A 422 -39.25 -3.59 -13.73
N VAL A 423 -39.81 -3.66 -14.94
CA VAL A 423 -39.23 -3.06 -16.16
C VAL A 423 -39.82 -1.67 -16.35
N VAL A 424 -39.01 -0.63 -16.20
CA VAL A 424 -39.45 0.77 -16.32
C VAL A 424 -38.95 1.40 -17.63
N PRO A 425 -39.69 2.39 -18.18
CA PRO A 425 -39.24 3.15 -19.35
C PRO A 425 -37.85 3.75 -19.16
N THR A 426 -37.04 3.71 -20.22
CA THR A 426 -35.69 4.31 -20.21
C THR A 426 -35.80 5.80 -20.47
N THR A 427 -35.31 6.62 -19.53
CA THR A 427 -35.20 8.07 -19.70
C THR A 427 -33.85 8.41 -20.31
N THR A 428 -33.85 9.04 -21.48
CA THR A 428 -32.65 9.55 -22.14
C THR A 428 -32.68 11.09 -22.09
N THR A 429 -31.72 11.68 -21.38
CA THR A 429 -31.58 13.15 -21.33
C THR A 429 -30.59 13.57 -22.41
N ILE A 430 -31.03 14.34 -23.39
CA ILE A 430 -30.14 14.90 -24.41
C ILE A 430 -29.83 16.33 -24.00
N ALA A 431 -28.58 16.58 -23.63
CA ALA A 431 -28.07 17.95 -23.52
C ALA A 431 -27.92 18.50 -24.94
N LEU A 432 -28.69 19.55 -25.27
CA LEU A 432 -28.43 20.34 -26.47
C LEU A 432 -27.18 21.18 -26.21
N ALA A 433 -26.22 21.11 -27.13
CA ALA A 433 -25.03 21.94 -27.14
C ALA A 433 -25.37 23.42 -27.39
#